data_AF-Q53ZC8-F1
#
_entry.id   AF-Q53ZC8-F1
#
_cell.length_a   1.000
_cell.length_b   1.000
_cell.length_c   1.000
_cell.angle_alpha   90.00
_cell.angle_beta   90.00
_cell.angle_gamma   90.00
#
_symmetry.space_group_name_H-M   'P 1'
#
loop_
_entity.id
_entity.type
_entity.pdbx_description
1 polymer ?
#
loop_
_entity_poly.entity_id
_entity_poly.type
_entity_poly.pdbx_seq_one_letter_code
_entity_poly.pdbx_strand_id
1 'polypeptide(L)'
;MSNNALQTIINARLPGEEGLWQIHLQDGKISAIDAQSGVMPITENSLDAEQGLVIPPFVEPHIHLDTTQTAGQPNWNQSGTLFEGIERWAERKALLTHDDVKQRAWQTLKWQIANGIQHVRTHVDVSDATLTALKAMLEVKQEVAPWIDLQIVAFPQEGILSYPNGEALLEEALRLGADVVGAIPHFEFTREYGVESLHKTFALAQKYDRLIDVHCDEIDDEQSRFVETVAALAHHEGMGARVTASHTTAMHSYNGAYTSRLFRLLKMSGINFVANPLVNIHLQGRFDTYPKRRGITRVKEMLESGINVCFGHDDVFDPWYPLGTANMLQVLHMGLHVCQLMGYGQINDGLNLITHHSARTLNLQDYGIAAGNSANLIILPAENGFDALRRQVPVRYSVRGGKVIASTQPAQTTVYLEQPEAIDYKR
;
A
#
# COMPACT_ATOMS: atom_id res chain seq x y z
N MET A 1 -12.19 35.52 -8.01
CA MET A 1 -11.64 34.35 -7.30
C MET A 1 -10.19 34.68 -7.04
N SER A 2 -9.85 35.06 -5.79
CA SER A 2 -8.50 35.52 -5.46
C SER A 2 -7.50 34.38 -5.59
N ASN A 3 -6.35 34.74 -6.18
CA ASN A 3 -5.31 33.86 -6.68
C ASN A 3 -4.40 33.33 -5.53
N ASN A 4 -4.98 32.77 -4.45
CA ASN A 4 -4.26 32.24 -3.28
C ASN A 4 -3.68 30.84 -3.52
N ALA A 5 -3.09 30.61 -4.69
CA ALA A 5 -2.38 29.36 -4.95
C ALA A 5 -1.02 29.39 -4.24
N LEU A 6 -0.62 28.27 -3.63
CA LEU A 6 0.73 28.13 -3.08
C LEU A 6 1.76 28.32 -4.19
N GLN A 7 2.76 29.15 -3.94
CA GLN A 7 3.88 29.38 -4.86
C GLN A 7 5.14 28.66 -4.40
N THR A 8 5.31 28.44 -3.09
CA THR A 8 6.53 27.86 -2.55
C THR A 8 6.26 27.02 -1.30
N ILE A 9 7.03 25.94 -1.15
CA ILE A 9 7.27 25.27 0.13
C ILE A 9 8.67 25.69 0.58
N ILE A 10 8.80 26.21 1.80
CA ILE A 10 10.09 26.69 2.34
C ILE A 10 10.51 25.89 3.56
N ASN A 11 11.80 25.93 3.90
CA ASN A 11 12.37 25.29 5.09
C ASN A 11 12.12 23.78 5.11
N ALA A 12 12.12 23.12 3.95
CA ALA A 12 11.89 21.69 3.83
C ALA A 12 13.18 20.90 4.08
N ARG A 13 13.09 19.79 4.81
CA ARG A 13 14.09 18.72 4.72
C ARG A 13 13.66 17.70 3.67
N LEU A 14 14.62 17.09 2.97
CA LEU A 14 14.37 16.01 2.02
C LEU A 14 15.14 14.75 2.46
N PRO A 15 14.57 13.53 2.35
CA PRO A 15 15.29 12.31 2.70
C PRO A 15 16.60 12.16 1.92
N GLY A 16 17.70 11.87 2.62
CA GLY A 16 19.02 11.65 2.00
C GLY A 16 19.78 12.93 1.64
N GLU A 17 19.17 14.10 1.80
CA GLU A 17 19.78 15.39 1.51
C GLU A 17 20.12 16.17 2.78
N GLU A 18 21.22 16.90 2.75
CA GLU A 18 21.63 17.79 3.85
C GLU A 18 20.94 19.15 3.75
N GLY A 19 20.84 19.84 4.89
CA GLY A 19 20.35 21.22 4.95
C GLY A 19 18.83 21.38 4.77
N LEU A 20 18.45 22.55 4.24
CA LEU A 20 17.06 22.94 4.00
C LEU A 20 16.87 23.27 2.52
N TRP A 21 15.65 23.10 2.04
CA TRP A 21 15.29 23.21 0.64
C TRP A 21 14.04 24.05 0.46
N GLN A 22 13.96 24.72 -0.69
CA GLN A 22 12.80 25.44 -1.18
C GLN A 22 12.27 24.72 -2.42
N ILE A 23 10.95 24.48 -2.44
CA ILE A 23 10.26 23.85 -3.58
C ILE A 23 9.36 24.92 -4.21
N HIS A 24 9.65 25.28 -5.44
CA HIS A 24 8.87 26.25 -6.21
C HIS A 24 7.72 25.56 -6.94
N LEU A 25 6.53 26.15 -6.86
CA LEU A 25 5.30 25.62 -7.41
C LEU A 25 4.74 26.59 -8.47
N GLN A 26 4.39 26.05 -9.63
CA GLN A 26 3.74 26.81 -10.70
C GLN A 26 2.76 25.91 -11.45
N ASP A 27 1.57 26.41 -11.75
CA ASP A 27 0.55 25.71 -12.55
C ASP A 27 0.24 24.29 -12.03
N GLY A 28 0.25 24.12 -10.70
CA GLY A 28 0.00 22.84 -10.02
C GLY A 28 1.15 21.83 -10.10
N LYS A 29 2.35 22.26 -10.53
CA LYS A 29 3.56 21.45 -10.68
C LYS A 29 4.73 22.00 -9.87
N ILE A 30 5.73 21.16 -9.65
CA ILE A 30 7.03 21.56 -9.11
C ILE A 30 7.83 22.19 -10.25
N SER A 31 8.14 23.48 -10.17
CA SER A 31 8.90 24.21 -11.20
C SER A 31 10.41 24.15 -10.96
N ALA A 32 10.85 24.20 -9.71
CA ALA A 32 12.26 24.14 -9.32
C ALA A 32 12.42 23.68 -7.86
N ILE A 33 13.61 23.21 -7.50
CA ILE A 33 13.99 22.81 -6.14
C ILE A 33 15.38 23.38 -5.86
N ASP A 34 15.50 24.23 -4.85
CA ASP A 34 16.72 24.99 -4.57
C ASP A 34 17.15 24.80 -3.11
N ALA A 35 18.46 24.66 -2.87
CA ALA A 35 19.00 24.55 -1.53
C ALA A 35 18.99 25.93 -0.83
N GLN A 36 18.66 25.95 0.46
CA GLN A 36 18.70 27.14 1.31
C GLN A 36 19.97 27.16 2.18
N SER A 37 20.56 28.35 2.34
CA SER A 37 21.69 28.56 3.26
C SER A 37 21.27 28.79 4.73
N GLY A 38 19.96 28.80 5.01
CA GLY A 38 19.39 29.07 6.33
C GLY A 38 17.86 29.06 6.29
N VAL A 39 17.23 29.40 7.42
CA VAL A 39 15.77 29.49 7.53
C VAL A 39 15.24 30.73 6.78
N MET A 40 14.25 30.52 5.92
CA MET A 40 13.55 31.56 5.18
C MET A 40 12.34 32.09 5.98
N PRO A 41 12.03 33.39 5.91
CA PRO A 41 10.86 33.95 6.56
C PRO A 41 9.58 33.52 5.84
N ILE A 42 8.51 33.30 6.63
CA ILE A 42 7.18 33.04 6.07
C ILE A 42 6.62 34.29 5.39
N THR A 43 6.00 34.10 4.22
CA THR A 43 5.32 35.14 3.45
C THR A 43 4.01 34.59 2.88
N GLU A 44 3.13 35.48 2.41
CA GLU A 44 1.90 35.10 1.73
C GLU A 44 2.21 34.17 0.53
N ASN A 45 1.40 33.12 0.35
CA ASN A 45 1.58 32.05 -0.65
C ASN A 45 2.79 31.11 -0.45
N SER A 46 3.52 31.23 0.66
CA SER A 46 4.47 30.20 1.12
C SER A 46 3.83 29.28 2.14
N LEU A 47 4.03 27.98 1.98
CA LEU A 47 3.78 26.99 3.02
C LEU A 47 5.11 26.68 3.72
N ASP A 48 5.21 27.00 5.00
CA ASP A 48 6.41 26.71 5.79
C ASP A 48 6.39 25.25 6.25
N ALA A 49 7.42 24.49 5.89
CA ALA A 49 7.60 23.13 6.39
C ALA A 49 8.18 23.11 7.82
N GLU A 50 8.59 24.27 8.35
CA GLU A 50 9.08 24.45 9.72
C GLU A 50 10.28 23.54 10.05
N GLN A 51 11.17 23.33 9.06
CA GLN A 51 12.31 22.39 9.13
C GLN A 51 11.88 20.91 9.27
N GLY A 52 10.61 20.61 8.97
CA GLY A 52 10.07 19.28 8.85
C GLY A 52 10.40 18.62 7.51
N LEU A 53 10.14 17.32 7.43
CA LEU A 53 10.43 16.50 6.27
C LEU A 53 9.33 16.63 5.21
N VAL A 54 9.73 16.95 3.98
CA VAL A 54 8.86 16.93 2.80
C VAL A 54 9.17 15.70 1.98
N ILE A 55 8.12 14.93 1.68
CA ILE A 55 8.19 13.70 0.89
C ILE A 55 7.06 13.68 -0.13
N PRO A 56 7.15 12.88 -1.22
CA PRO A 56 5.96 12.60 -2.02
C PRO A 56 4.89 11.89 -1.17
N PRO A 57 3.61 11.91 -1.59
CA PRO A 57 2.52 11.39 -0.77
C PRO A 57 2.70 9.93 -0.39
N PHE A 58 2.19 9.51 0.75
CA PHE A 58 2.15 8.08 1.04
C PHE A 58 1.32 7.34 0.00
N VAL A 59 1.62 6.05 -0.16
CA VAL A 59 0.95 5.16 -1.10
C VAL A 59 0.44 3.94 -0.34
N GLU A 60 -0.83 3.58 -0.57
CA GLU A 60 -1.40 2.31 -0.16
C GLU A 60 -1.35 1.33 -1.34
N PRO A 61 -0.36 0.43 -1.42
CA PRO A 61 -0.24 -0.48 -2.55
C PRO A 61 -1.19 -1.67 -2.50
N HIS A 62 -1.84 -1.96 -1.36
CA HIS A 62 -2.69 -3.12 -1.20
C HIS A 62 -3.71 -2.89 -0.08
N ILE A 63 -4.98 -2.70 -0.46
CA ILE A 63 -6.10 -2.65 0.48
C ILE A 63 -7.36 -3.31 -0.09
N HIS A 64 -8.32 -3.69 0.75
CA HIS A 64 -9.65 -4.15 0.32
C HIS A 64 -10.75 -3.16 0.75
N LEU A 65 -11.11 -2.23 -0.15
CA LEU A 65 -12.14 -1.21 0.13
C LEU A 65 -13.57 -1.73 0.00
N ASP A 66 -13.78 -2.88 -0.64
CA ASP A 66 -15.08 -3.56 -0.68
C ASP A 66 -15.41 -4.29 0.62
N THR A 67 -14.38 -4.75 1.36
CA THR A 67 -14.52 -5.42 2.67
C THR A 67 -14.35 -4.48 3.86
N THR A 68 -13.64 -3.35 3.70
CA THR A 68 -13.40 -2.40 4.80
C THR A 68 -14.66 -2.05 5.58
N GLN A 69 -14.51 -1.87 6.89
CA GLN A 69 -15.59 -1.51 7.81
C GLN A 69 -16.68 -2.59 7.98
N THR A 70 -16.38 -3.87 7.74
CA THR A 70 -17.33 -4.98 7.94
C THR A 70 -16.92 -6.01 8.99
N ALA A 71 -15.87 -5.76 9.78
CA ALA A 71 -15.48 -6.67 10.86
C ALA A 71 -16.68 -7.02 11.75
N GLY A 72 -16.90 -8.33 11.97
CA GLY A 72 -18.00 -8.84 12.78
C GLY A 72 -19.37 -8.86 12.10
N GLN A 73 -19.46 -8.62 10.79
CA GLN A 73 -20.72 -8.60 10.05
C GLN A 73 -20.77 -9.68 8.96
N PRO A 74 -21.73 -10.62 8.98
CA PRO A 74 -22.67 -10.87 10.09
C PRO A 74 -21.99 -11.54 11.29
N ASN A 75 -20.80 -12.13 11.09
CA ASN A 75 -20.08 -12.88 12.10
C ASN A 75 -18.60 -12.48 12.12
N TRP A 76 -17.97 -12.70 13.27
CA TRP A 76 -16.54 -12.48 13.47
C TRP A 76 -15.72 -13.69 13.04
N ASN A 77 -14.55 -13.46 12.44
CA ASN A 77 -13.50 -14.47 12.24
C ASN A 77 -12.87 -14.82 13.59
N GLN A 78 -13.24 -15.98 14.15
CA GLN A 78 -12.85 -16.42 15.49
C GLN A 78 -11.41 -16.91 15.56
N SER A 79 -11.00 -17.70 14.56
CA SER A 79 -9.65 -18.29 14.50
C SER A 79 -8.58 -17.25 14.19
N GLY A 80 -8.96 -16.15 13.52
CA GLY A 80 -8.02 -15.16 12.99
C GLY A 80 -7.15 -15.76 11.89
N THR A 81 -7.74 -16.59 11.03
CA THR A 81 -7.07 -17.21 9.87
C THR A 81 -7.58 -16.61 8.57
N LEU A 82 -6.75 -16.69 7.52
CA LEU A 82 -7.14 -16.32 6.15
C LEU A 82 -8.43 -17.04 5.72
N PHE A 83 -8.47 -18.36 5.92
CA PHE A 83 -9.54 -19.22 5.46
C PHE A 83 -10.89 -18.90 6.10
N GLU A 84 -10.94 -18.75 7.42
CA GLU A 84 -12.18 -18.36 8.09
C GLU A 84 -12.59 -16.94 7.68
N GLY A 85 -11.63 -16.03 7.47
CA GLY A 85 -11.93 -14.69 6.97
C GLY A 85 -12.62 -14.71 5.60
N ILE A 86 -12.19 -15.59 4.68
CA ILE A 86 -12.85 -15.81 3.38
C ILE A 86 -14.29 -16.31 3.58
N GLU A 87 -14.53 -17.24 4.50
CA GLU A 87 -15.89 -17.71 4.81
C GLU A 87 -16.78 -16.57 5.34
N ARG A 88 -16.28 -15.78 6.29
CA ARG A 88 -17.01 -14.63 6.86
C ARG A 88 -17.26 -13.57 5.80
N TRP A 89 -16.30 -13.33 4.90
CA TRP A 89 -16.49 -12.44 3.77
C TRP A 89 -17.55 -12.97 2.80
N ALA A 90 -17.58 -14.27 2.49
CA ALA A 90 -18.61 -14.84 1.63
C ALA A 90 -20.03 -14.63 2.19
N GLU A 91 -20.20 -14.76 3.52
CA GLU A 91 -21.45 -14.41 4.21
C GLU A 91 -21.80 -12.92 4.03
N ARG A 92 -20.82 -12.03 4.17
CA ARG A 92 -21.00 -10.57 4.03
C ARG A 92 -21.26 -10.14 2.59
N LYS A 93 -20.64 -10.82 1.63
CA LYS A 93 -20.73 -10.57 0.19
C LYS A 93 -22.15 -10.75 -0.33
N ALA A 94 -22.86 -11.77 0.18
CA ALA A 94 -24.27 -11.99 -0.11
C ALA A 94 -25.21 -10.85 0.35
N LEU A 95 -24.72 -9.94 1.21
CA LEU A 95 -25.47 -8.82 1.77
C LEU A 95 -25.07 -7.47 1.16
N LEU A 96 -24.20 -7.45 0.15
CA LEU A 96 -23.72 -6.20 -0.44
C LEU A 96 -24.85 -5.46 -1.15
N THR A 97 -24.79 -4.13 -1.03
CA THR A 97 -25.54 -3.22 -1.90
C THR A 97 -24.57 -2.18 -2.43
N HIS A 98 -24.94 -1.53 -3.54
CA HIS A 98 -24.11 -0.51 -4.17
C HIS A 98 -23.72 0.61 -3.19
N ASP A 99 -24.71 1.21 -2.53
CA ASP A 99 -24.47 2.32 -1.59
C ASP A 99 -23.72 1.89 -0.34
N ASP A 100 -23.95 0.68 0.16
CA ASP A 100 -23.19 0.10 1.28
C ASP A 100 -21.68 0.08 0.99
N VAL A 101 -21.28 -0.45 -0.17
CA VAL A 101 -19.87 -0.50 -0.59
C VAL A 101 -19.31 0.91 -0.71
N LYS A 102 -20.02 1.82 -1.40
CA LYS A 102 -19.56 3.20 -1.59
C LYS A 102 -19.34 3.91 -0.26
N GLN A 103 -20.28 3.79 0.68
CA GLN A 103 -20.21 4.47 1.98
C GLN A 103 -19.01 4.02 2.80
N ARG A 104 -18.78 2.70 2.89
CA ARG A 104 -17.65 2.13 3.64
C ARG A 104 -16.30 2.47 2.99
N ALA A 105 -16.18 2.32 1.68
CA ALA A 105 -14.98 2.73 0.96
C ALA A 105 -14.68 4.22 1.16
N TRP A 106 -15.68 5.11 1.04
CA TRP A 106 -15.51 6.54 1.27
C TRP A 106 -15.09 6.88 2.70
N GLN A 107 -15.54 6.12 3.70
CA GLN A 107 -15.11 6.30 5.08
C GLN A 107 -13.59 6.06 5.19
N THR A 108 -13.10 4.92 4.71
CA THR A 108 -11.67 4.57 4.78
C THR A 108 -10.82 5.46 3.88
N LEU A 109 -11.29 5.83 2.68
CA LEU A 109 -10.62 6.79 1.80
C LEU A 109 -10.43 8.16 2.46
N LYS A 110 -11.40 8.65 3.24
CA LYS A 110 -11.23 9.90 4.01
C LYS A 110 -10.16 9.79 5.08
N TRP A 111 -10.01 8.62 5.72
CA TRP A 111 -8.90 8.37 6.65
C TRP A 111 -7.56 8.37 5.91
N GLN A 112 -7.50 7.75 4.73
CA GLN A 112 -6.32 7.77 3.88
C GLN A 112 -5.91 9.19 3.44
N ILE A 113 -6.89 10.02 3.01
CA ILE A 113 -6.66 11.43 2.68
C ILE A 113 -6.09 12.20 3.90
N ALA A 114 -6.68 12.00 5.08
CA ALA A 114 -6.21 12.61 6.32
C ALA A 114 -4.78 12.17 6.69
N ASN A 115 -4.42 10.94 6.35
CA ASN A 115 -3.08 10.37 6.56
C ASN A 115 -2.09 10.69 5.42
N GLY A 116 -2.44 11.58 4.47
CA GLY A 116 -1.55 12.00 3.39
C GLY A 116 -1.31 10.94 2.31
N ILE A 117 -2.20 9.95 2.19
CA ILE A 117 -2.19 8.98 1.09
C ILE A 117 -2.91 9.60 -0.11
N GLN A 118 -2.25 9.61 -1.27
CA GLN A 118 -2.83 10.14 -2.53
C GLN A 118 -2.87 9.10 -3.66
N HIS A 119 -2.32 7.91 -3.43
CA HIS A 119 -2.34 6.81 -4.40
C HIS A 119 -2.72 5.53 -3.67
N VAL A 120 -3.74 4.85 -4.18
CA VAL A 120 -4.29 3.65 -3.55
C VAL A 120 -4.51 2.59 -4.62
N ARG A 121 -4.15 1.34 -4.33
CA ARG A 121 -4.61 0.18 -5.09
C ARG A 121 -5.52 -0.66 -4.20
N THR A 122 -6.79 -0.73 -4.58
CA THR A 122 -7.76 -1.59 -3.92
C THR A 122 -7.96 -2.89 -4.70
N HIS A 123 -7.97 -4.00 -3.99
CA HIS A 123 -8.53 -5.26 -4.48
C HIS A 123 -10.05 -5.21 -4.29
N VAL A 124 -10.77 -5.82 -5.23
CA VAL A 124 -12.24 -5.93 -5.18
C VAL A 124 -12.60 -7.33 -5.62
N ASP A 125 -13.35 -8.04 -4.78
CA ASP A 125 -13.77 -9.41 -5.05
C ASP A 125 -14.71 -9.47 -6.27
N VAL A 126 -14.28 -10.18 -7.32
CA VAL A 126 -15.06 -10.41 -8.54
C VAL A 126 -15.59 -11.85 -8.65
N SER A 127 -15.45 -12.64 -7.59
CA SER A 127 -16.10 -13.96 -7.43
C SER A 127 -17.58 -13.75 -7.02
N ASP A 128 -18.28 -12.94 -7.81
CA ASP A 128 -19.67 -12.52 -7.61
C ASP A 128 -20.28 -12.22 -8.99
N ALA A 129 -21.26 -13.01 -9.40
CA ALA A 129 -21.93 -12.84 -10.69
C ALA A 129 -22.65 -11.49 -10.82
N THR A 130 -22.94 -10.80 -9.72
CA THR A 130 -23.57 -9.48 -9.75
C THR A 130 -22.56 -8.35 -9.90
N LEU A 131 -21.27 -8.60 -9.63
CA LEU A 131 -20.18 -7.62 -9.60
C LEU A 131 -20.56 -6.34 -8.83
N THR A 132 -21.29 -6.49 -7.73
CA THR A 132 -21.91 -5.35 -7.01
C THR A 132 -20.84 -4.40 -6.48
N ALA A 133 -19.83 -4.94 -5.79
CA ALA A 133 -18.72 -4.15 -5.26
C ALA A 133 -17.91 -3.47 -6.37
N LEU A 134 -17.61 -4.18 -7.47
CA LEU A 134 -16.84 -3.62 -8.58
C LEU A 134 -17.52 -2.39 -9.19
N LYS A 135 -18.83 -2.47 -9.47
CA LYS A 135 -19.59 -1.33 -10.02
C LYS A 135 -19.57 -0.13 -9.08
N ALA A 136 -19.74 -0.36 -7.77
CA ALA A 136 -19.63 0.68 -6.76
C ALA A 136 -18.23 1.32 -6.74
N MET A 137 -17.16 0.53 -6.84
CA MET A 137 -15.79 1.03 -6.79
C MET A 137 -15.36 1.77 -8.04
N LEU A 138 -15.88 1.39 -9.21
CA LEU A 138 -15.66 2.16 -10.44
C LEU A 138 -16.24 3.58 -10.34
N GLU A 139 -17.39 3.76 -9.68
CA GLU A 139 -17.94 5.10 -9.40
C GLU A 139 -17.08 5.85 -8.37
N VAL A 140 -16.75 5.22 -7.25
CA VAL A 140 -15.92 5.86 -6.20
C VAL A 140 -14.56 6.30 -6.73
N LYS A 141 -13.93 5.51 -7.61
CA LYS A 141 -12.69 5.90 -8.30
C LYS A 141 -12.82 7.25 -9.00
N GLN A 142 -13.95 7.51 -9.66
CA GLN A 142 -14.21 8.80 -10.31
C GLN A 142 -14.49 9.90 -9.29
N GLU A 143 -15.26 9.60 -8.25
CA GLU A 143 -15.64 10.57 -7.23
C GLU A 143 -14.45 11.02 -6.36
N VAL A 144 -13.50 10.12 -6.07
CA VAL A 144 -12.34 10.40 -5.20
C VAL A 144 -11.13 10.96 -5.95
N ALA A 145 -11.15 10.94 -7.29
CA ALA A 145 -10.06 11.40 -8.16
C ALA A 145 -9.45 12.78 -7.82
N PRO A 146 -10.21 13.78 -7.31
CA PRO A 146 -9.62 15.04 -6.88
C PRO A 146 -8.59 14.90 -5.75
N TRP A 147 -8.64 13.83 -4.96
CA TRP A 147 -7.82 13.61 -3.76
C TRP A 147 -6.91 12.39 -3.85
N ILE A 148 -7.40 11.30 -4.44
CA ILE A 148 -6.69 10.01 -4.55
C ILE A 148 -6.77 9.50 -5.98
N ASP A 149 -5.65 9.03 -6.51
CA ASP A 149 -5.62 8.19 -7.70
C ASP A 149 -5.81 6.72 -7.27
N LEU A 150 -7.00 6.18 -7.53
CA LEU A 150 -7.41 4.83 -7.13
C LEU A 150 -7.26 3.84 -8.29
N GLN A 151 -6.43 2.83 -8.13
CA GLN A 151 -6.38 1.64 -8.98
C GLN A 151 -7.27 0.55 -8.41
N ILE A 152 -7.97 -0.18 -9.30
CA ILE A 152 -8.83 -1.31 -8.94
C ILE A 152 -8.25 -2.60 -9.50
N VAL A 153 -7.98 -3.57 -8.62
CA VAL A 153 -7.64 -4.94 -8.98
C VAL A 153 -8.92 -5.77 -9.04
N ALA A 154 -9.17 -6.39 -10.19
CA ALA A 154 -10.20 -7.44 -10.30
C ALA A 154 -9.68 -8.70 -9.60
N PHE A 155 -10.12 -8.95 -8.38
CA PHE A 155 -9.57 -9.98 -7.51
C PHE A 155 -10.50 -11.21 -7.42
N PRO A 156 -10.13 -12.36 -7.99
CA PRO A 156 -10.95 -13.57 -7.94
C PRO A 156 -10.72 -14.30 -6.61
N GLN A 157 -11.24 -13.75 -5.50
CA GLN A 157 -11.05 -14.24 -4.12
C GLN A 157 -11.27 -15.74 -3.93
N GLU A 158 -12.25 -16.34 -4.62
CA GLU A 158 -12.60 -17.76 -4.51
C GLU A 158 -11.98 -18.63 -5.63
N GLY A 159 -10.99 -18.09 -6.35
CA GLY A 159 -10.27 -18.76 -7.43
C GLY A 159 -10.84 -18.48 -8.82
N ILE A 160 -9.98 -18.54 -9.82
CA ILE A 160 -10.33 -18.39 -11.25
C ILE A 160 -10.95 -19.69 -11.78
N LEU A 161 -10.33 -20.82 -11.42
CA LEU A 161 -10.72 -22.14 -11.92
C LEU A 161 -11.58 -22.92 -10.92
N SER A 162 -11.52 -22.51 -9.65
CA SER A 162 -12.25 -23.13 -8.55
C SER A 162 -13.61 -22.48 -8.28
N TYR A 163 -13.91 -21.35 -8.92
CA TYR A 163 -15.19 -20.65 -8.82
C TYR A 163 -16.02 -20.78 -10.11
N PRO A 164 -17.36 -20.97 -10.02
CA PRO A 164 -18.24 -21.00 -11.18
C PRO A 164 -18.12 -19.73 -12.04
N ASN A 165 -17.75 -19.88 -13.31
CA ASN A 165 -17.50 -18.78 -14.25
C ASN A 165 -16.37 -17.81 -13.82
N GLY A 166 -15.44 -18.21 -12.94
CA GLY A 166 -14.40 -17.33 -12.40
C GLY A 166 -13.59 -16.59 -13.46
N GLU A 167 -13.07 -17.29 -14.48
CA GLU A 167 -12.35 -16.65 -15.59
C GLU A 167 -13.21 -15.66 -16.39
N ALA A 168 -14.49 -15.97 -16.62
CA ALA A 168 -15.39 -15.10 -17.37
C ALA A 168 -15.72 -13.81 -16.59
N LEU A 169 -15.92 -13.93 -15.27
CA LEU A 169 -16.13 -12.80 -14.37
C LEU A 169 -14.89 -11.92 -14.24
N LEU A 170 -13.71 -12.55 -14.15
CA LEU A 170 -12.44 -11.83 -14.18
C LEU A 170 -12.29 -11.01 -15.46
N GLU A 171 -12.53 -11.63 -16.63
CA GLU A 171 -12.48 -10.91 -17.91
C GLU A 171 -13.57 -9.81 -18.00
N GLU A 172 -14.77 -10.04 -17.46
CA GLU A 172 -15.82 -9.03 -17.40
C GLU A 172 -15.41 -7.81 -16.58
N ALA A 173 -14.77 -8.03 -15.44
CA ALA A 173 -14.27 -6.95 -14.60
C ALA A 173 -13.23 -6.08 -15.34
N LEU A 174 -12.36 -6.69 -16.15
CA LEU A 174 -11.42 -5.95 -17.00
C LEU A 174 -12.12 -5.17 -18.10
N ARG A 175 -13.16 -5.76 -18.72
CA ARG A 175 -13.99 -5.06 -19.73
C ARG A 175 -14.73 -3.86 -19.13
N LEU A 176 -15.15 -3.93 -17.87
CA LEU A 176 -15.80 -2.82 -17.15
C LEU A 176 -14.83 -1.72 -16.72
N GLY A 177 -13.52 -2.01 -16.64
CA GLY A 177 -12.49 -0.98 -16.45
C GLY A 177 -11.59 -1.16 -15.22
N ALA A 178 -11.52 -2.35 -14.62
CA ALA A 178 -10.50 -2.64 -13.60
C ALA A 178 -9.08 -2.47 -14.18
N ASP A 179 -8.18 -1.82 -13.45
CA ASP A 179 -6.85 -1.43 -13.93
C ASP A 179 -5.84 -2.59 -13.90
N VAL A 180 -6.09 -3.56 -13.02
CA VAL A 180 -5.14 -4.61 -12.65
C VAL A 180 -5.84 -5.97 -12.63
N VAL A 181 -5.17 -7.01 -13.12
CA VAL A 181 -5.65 -8.40 -13.07
C VAL A 181 -5.14 -9.08 -11.80
N GLY A 182 -6.05 -9.63 -10.99
CA GLY A 182 -5.72 -10.41 -9.81
C GLY A 182 -5.68 -11.92 -10.06
N ALA A 183 -5.14 -12.65 -9.08
CA ALA A 183 -5.24 -14.11 -8.94
C ALA A 183 -4.97 -14.51 -7.48
N ILE A 184 -5.35 -15.75 -7.10
CA ILE A 184 -5.09 -16.34 -5.78
C ILE A 184 -4.68 -17.82 -5.92
N PRO A 185 -3.54 -18.12 -6.57
CA PRO A 185 -3.22 -19.49 -6.99
C PRO A 185 -3.10 -20.51 -5.84
N HIS A 186 -2.79 -20.04 -4.63
CA HIS A 186 -2.66 -20.89 -3.44
C HIS A 186 -4.01 -21.28 -2.81
N PHE A 187 -5.12 -20.68 -3.26
CA PHE A 187 -6.48 -21.02 -2.82
C PHE A 187 -7.26 -21.82 -3.87
N GLU A 188 -6.70 -22.01 -5.07
CA GLU A 188 -7.26 -22.94 -6.05
C GLU A 188 -7.26 -24.37 -5.52
N PHE A 189 -8.20 -25.21 -5.98
CA PHE A 189 -8.35 -26.58 -5.47
C PHE A 189 -7.11 -27.47 -5.65
N THR A 190 -6.29 -27.19 -6.66
CA THR A 190 -5.09 -27.98 -6.96
C THR A 190 -3.92 -27.07 -7.33
N ARG A 191 -2.71 -27.60 -7.18
CA ARG A 191 -1.49 -26.95 -7.65
C ARG A 191 -1.55 -26.67 -9.15
N GLU A 192 -2.09 -27.61 -9.93
CA GLU A 192 -2.21 -27.49 -11.38
C GLU A 192 -3.14 -26.33 -11.76
N TYR A 193 -4.27 -26.18 -11.06
CA TYR A 193 -5.15 -25.02 -11.23
C TYR A 193 -4.47 -23.72 -10.82
N GLY A 194 -3.70 -23.72 -9.74
CA GLY A 194 -2.91 -22.54 -9.36
C GLY A 194 -1.89 -22.10 -10.42
N VAL A 195 -1.27 -23.05 -11.14
CA VAL A 195 -0.36 -22.71 -12.26
C VAL A 195 -1.15 -22.23 -13.48
N GLU A 196 -2.23 -22.93 -13.85
CA GLU A 196 -3.06 -22.57 -15.00
C GLU A 196 -3.74 -21.20 -14.83
N SER A 197 -4.21 -20.88 -13.62
CA SER A 197 -4.84 -19.60 -13.30
C SER A 197 -3.87 -18.44 -13.55
N LEU A 198 -2.58 -18.60 -13.23
CA LEU A 198 -1.55 -17.62 -13.56
C LEU A 198 -1.38 -17.44 -15.07
N HIS A 199 -1.34 -18.51 -15.86
CA HIS A 199 -1.27 -18.38 -17.34
C HIS A 199 -2.46 -17.57 -17.88
N LYS A 200 -3.66 -17.80 -17.36
CA LYS A 200 -4.88 -17.06 -17.73
C LYS A 200 -4.80 -15.59 -17.32
N THR A 201 -4.34 -15.30 -16.11
CA THR A 201 -4.11 -13.93 -15.62
C THR A 201 -3.14 -13.15 -16.50
N PHE A 202 -2.00 -13.75 -16.86
CA PHE A 202 -1.03 -13.11 -17.75
C PHE A 202 -1.59 -12.91 -19.16
N ALA A 203 -2.32 -13.88 -19.71
CA ALA A 203 -2.97 -13.76 -21.01
C ALA A 203 -4.00 -12.60 -21.03
N LEU A 204 -4.82 -12.47 -19.98
CA LEU A 204 -5.78 -11.37 -19.85
C LEU A 204 -5.08 -10.01 -19.70
N ALA A 205 -4.02 -9.93 -18.91
CA ALA A 205 -3.26 -8.69 -18.73
C ALA A 205 -2.61 -8.21 -20.04
N GLN A 206 -2.08 -9.13 -20.85
CA GLN A 206 -1.53 -8.82 -22.17
C GLN A 206 -2.64 -8.44 -23.16
N LYS A 207 -3.78 -9.14 -23.14
CA LYS A 207 -4.93 -8.86 -24.01
C LYS A 207 -5.52 -7.47 -23.80
N TYR A 208 -5.59 -7.01 -22.56
CA TYR A 208 -6.25 -5.75 -22.18
C TYR A 208 -5.29 -4.61 -21.78
N ASP A 209 -3.98 -4.83 -21.91
CA ASP A 209 -2.92 -3.91 -21.48
C ASP A 209 -3.09 -3.44 -20.02
N ARG A 210 -3.14 -4.40 -19.09
CA ARG A 210 -3.36 -4.15 -17.66
C ARG A 210 -2.17 -4.55 -16.80
N LEU A 211 -2.11 -4.02 -15.59
CA LEU A 211 -1.13 -4.46 -14.59
C LEU A 211 -1.55 -5.83 -14.03
N ILE A 212 -0.66 -6.49 -13.29
CA ILE A 212 -0.95 -7.74 -12.56
C ILE A 212 -0.60 -7.55 -11.08
N ASP A 213 -1.48 -7.97 -10.18
CA ASP A 213 -1.21 -8.04 -8.74
C ASP A 213 -1.84 -9.30 -8.15
N VAL A 214 -0.99 -10.29 -7.85
CA VAL A 214 -1.43 -11.63 -7.41
C VAL A 214 -1.34 -11.73 -5.89
N HIS A 215 -2.41 -12.19 -5.23
CA HIS A 215 -2.34 -12.73 -3.87
C HIS A 215 -1.55 -14.04 -3.91
N CYS A 216 -0.24 -13.93 -3.74
CA CYS A 216 0.69 -14.99 -4.09
C CYS A 216 1.20 -15.69 -2.85
N ASP A 217 0.97 -17.01 -2.75
CA ASP A 217 1.50 -17.84 -1.66
C ASP A 217 1.21 -17.29 -0.24
N GLU A 218 -0.02 -16.82 0.01
CA GLU A 218 -0.47 -16.33 1.33
C GLU A 218 -0.86 -17.48 2.26
N ILE A 219 0.11 -18.35 2.54
CA ILE A 219 -0.11 -19.57 3.33
C ILE A 219 1.21 -20.04 3.95
N ASP A 220 1.16 -20.64 5.14
CA ASP A 220 2.35 -21.18 5.82
C ASP A 220 2.77 -22.58 5.32
N ASP A 221 2.74 -22.79 4.01
CA ASP A 221 3.14 -24.03 3.33
C ASP A 221 4.43 -23.82 2.52
N GLU A 222 5.49 -24.56 2.84
CA GLU A 222 6.79 -24.45 2.14
C GLU A 222 6.78 -24.96 0.69
N GLN A 223 5.69 -25.59 0.26
CA GLN A 223 5.47 -26.14 -1.08
C GLN A 223 4.69 -25.18 -1.99
N SER A 224 3.96 -24.21 -1.41
CA SER A 224 3.32 -23.12 -2.14
C SER A 224 4.38 -22.20 -2.75
N ARG A 225 4.57 -22.28 -4.07
CA ARG A 225 5.70 -21.70 -4.82
C ARG A 225 5.27 -20.99 -6.10
N PHE A 226 4.03 -20.52 -6.15
CA PHE A 226 3.45 -19.87 -7.33
C PHE A 226 4.22 -18.61 -7.74
N VAL A 227 4.91 -17.94 -6.80
CA VAL A 227 5.81 -16.81 -7.08
C VAL A 227 6.86 -17.12 -8.15
N GLU A 228 7.34 -18.37 -8.27
CA GLU A 228 8.30 -18.71 -9.31
C GLU A 228 7.66 -18.70 -10.71
N THR A 229 6.38 -19.06 -10.80
CA THR A 229 5.60 -18.99 -12.05
C THR A 229 5.26 -17.53 -12.39
N VAL A 230 4.83 -16.73 -11.41
CA VAL A 230 4.60 -15.28 -11.61
C VAL A 230 5.86 -14.60 -12.16
N ALA A 231 7.01 -14.83 -11.52
CA ALA A 231 8.26 -14.24 -11.96
C ALA A 231 8.73 -14.75 -13.33
N ALA A 232 8.55 -16.05 -13.61
CA ALA A 232 8.94 -16.64 -14.90
C ALA A 232 8.09 -16.09 -16.06
N LEU A 233 6.76 -16.00 -15.89
CA LEU A 233 5.87 -15.43 -16.89
C LEU A 233 6.15 -13.94 -17.12
N ALA A 234 6.35 -13.17 -16.04
CA ALA A 234 6.70 -11.75 -16.16
C ALA A 234 8.02 -11.52 -16.89
N HIS A 235 9.01 -12.39 -16.66
CA HIS A 235 10.28 -12.36 -17.38
C HIS A 235 10.12 -12.75 -18.85
N HIS A 236 9.34 -13.80 -19.13
CA HIS A 236 9.06 -14.27 -20.49
C HIS A 236 8.40 -13.19 -21.35
N GLU A 237 7.38 -12.53 -20.82
CA GLU A 237 6.62 -11.47 -21.48
C GLU A 237 7.33 -10.11 -21.47
N GLY A 238 8.48 -9.99 -20.78
CA GLY A 238 9.21 -8.73 -20.65
C GLY A 238 8.44 -7.63 -19.91
N MET A 239 7.51 -8.00 -19.02
CA MET A 239 6.55 -7.09 -18.41
C MET A 239 6.74 -6.90 -16.89
N GLY A 240 7.92 -7.22 -16.36
CA GLY A 240 8.25 -7.19 -14.92
C GLY A 240 7.74 -5.97 -14.15
N ALA A 241 7.96 -4.76 -14.68
CA ALA A 241 7.54 -3.52 -14.04
C ALA A 241 6.02 -3.39 -13.81
N ARG A 242 5.22 -4.15 -14.57
CA ARG A 242 3.74 -4.16 -14.51
C ARG A 242 3.19 -5.26 -13.58
N VAL A 243 4.05 -6.05 -12.94
CA VAL A 243 3.66 -7.25 -12.19
C VAL A 243 4.06 -7.14 -10.72
N THR A 244 3.12 -7.51 -9.85
CA THR A 244 3.28 -7.57 -8.41
C THR A 244 2.90 -8.94 -7.87
N ALA A 245 3.70 -9.45 -6.93
CA ALA A 245 3.35 -10.58 -6.08
C ALA A 245 3.13 -10.07 -4.65
N SER A 246 1.86 -9.91 -4.27
CA SER A 246 1.47 -9.54 -2.93
C SER A 246 1.55 -10.74 -1.98
N HIS A 247 1.79 -10.45 -0.70
CA HIS A 247 1.98 -11.41 0.40
C HIS A 247 3.28 -12.20 0.34
N THR A 248 3.31 -13.28 -0.45
CA THR A 248 4.41 -14.26 -0.50
C THR A 248 4.85 -14.75 0.89
N THR A 249 3.91 -14.89 1.83
CA THR A 249 4.18 -15.26 3.23
C THR A 249 4.80 -16.66 3.34
N ALA A 250 4.47 -17.58 2.43
CA ALA A 250 5.12 -18.88 2.30
C ALA A 250 6.65 -18.77 2.17
N MET A 251 7.17 -17.67 1.61
CA MET A 251 8.61 -17.44 1.46
C MET A 251 9.36 -17.36 2.79
N HIS A 252 8.66 -17.01 3.87
CA HIS A 252 9.17 -17.12 5.24
C HIS A 252 9.56 -18.57 5.59
N SER A 253 8.82 -19.54 5.05
CA SER A 253 8.88 -20.97 5.39
C SER A 253 9.72 -21.80 4.42
N TYR A 254 10.22 -21.21 3.34
CA TYR A 254 11.08 -21.91 2.39
C TYR A 254 12.45 -22.28 2.99
N ASN A 255 13.01 -23.40 2.52
CA ASN A 255 14.41 -23.71 2.78
C ASN A 255 15.33 -22.70 2.05
N GLY A 256 16.47 -22.38 2.65
CA GLY A 256 17.37 -21.34 2.15
C GLY A 256 17.97 -21.61 0.76
N ALA A 257 18.17 -22.87 0.39
CA ALA A 257 18.74 -23.24 -0.91
C ALA A 257 17.77 -22.90 -2.05
N TYR A 258 16.49 -23.26 -1.89
CA TYR A 258 15.44 -22.90 -2.84
C TYR A 258 15.30 -21.38 -2.94
N THR A 259 15.26 -20.67 -1.81
CA THR A 259 15.17 -19.20 -1.81
C THR A 259 16.34 -18.56 -2.55
N SER A 260 17.57 -19.01 -2.32
CA SER A 260 18.76 -18.48 -3.02
C SER A 260 18.64 -18.65 -4.53
N ARG A 261 18.21 -19.83 -5.01
CA ARG A 261 17.94 -20.06 -6.44
C ARG A 261 16.84 -19.15 -6.95
N LEU A 262 15.73 -19.05 -6.22
CA LEU A 262 14.55 -18.25 -6.58
C LEU A 262 14.91 -16.77 -6.74
N PHE A 263 15.69 -16.20 -5.81
CA PHE A 263 16.05 -14.78 -5.79
C PHE A 263 16.74 -14.31 -7.07
N ARG A 264 17.51 -15.18 -7.74
CA ARG A 264 18.06 -14.88 -9.07
C ARG A 264 16.96 -14.56 -10.07
N LEU A 265 15.91 -15.39 -10.13
CA LEU A 265 14.77 -15.17 -11.02
C LEU A 265 14.01 -13.91 -10.62
N LEU A 266 13.74 -13.70 -9.33
CA LEU A 266 12.99 -12.51 -8.86
C LEU A 266 13.69 -11.20 -9.25
N LYS A 267 15.03 -11.17 -9.14
CA LYS A 267 15.81 -10.02 -9.57
C LYS A 267 15.79 -9.83 -11.10
N MET A 268 15.88 -10.91 -11.87
CA MET A 268 15.86 -10.88 -13.33
C MET A 268 14.49 -10.54 -13.91
N SER A 269 13.41 -10.97 -13.27
CA SER A 269 12.06 -10.69 -13.73
C SER A 269 11.68 -9.23 -13.50
N GLY A 270 12.23 -8.60 -12.47
CA GLY A 270 11.97 -7.19 -12.16
C GLY A 270 10.58 -6.91 -11.60
N ILE A 271 9.87 -7.95 -11.15
CA ILE A 271 8.56 -7.83 -10.50
C ILE A 271 8.66 -7.13 -9.15
N ASN A 272 7.52 -6.67 -8.66
CA ASN A 272 7.37 -5.99 -7.38
C ASN A 272 6.78 -6.91 -6.32
N PHE A 273 7.03 -6.59 -5.05
CA PHE A 273 6.51 -7.32 -3.90
C PHE A 273 5.79 -6.40 -2.92
N VAL A 274 4.66 -6.85 -2.40
CA VAL A 274 3.97 -6.20 -1.28
C VAL A 274 3.95 -7.15 -0.10
N ALA A 275 4.44 -6.70 1.05
CA ALA A 275 4.19 -7.36 2.33
C ALA A 275 3.13 -6.56 3.10
N ASN A 276 2.32 -7.23 3.91
CA ASN A 276 1.22 -6.60 4.65
C ASN A 276 1.42 -6.83 6.15
N PRO A 277 2.36 -6.11 6.82
CA PRO A 277 2.88 -6.53 8.12
C PRO A 277 1.85 -6.70 9.23
N LEU A 278 0.82 -5.84 9.26
CA LEU A 278 -0.22 -5.87 10.28
C LEU A 278 -1.09 -7.13 10.17
N VAL A 279 -1.47 -7.49 8.95
CA VAL A 279 -2.32 -8.65 8.67
C VAL A 279 -1.51 -9.93 8.65
N ASN A 280 -0.34 -9.94 8.03
CA ASN A 280 0.51 -11.14 7.98
C ASN A 280 0.92 -11.61 9.39
N ILE A 281 1.30 -10.71 10.32
CA ILE A 281 1.65 -11.13 11.69
C ILE A 281 0.43 -11.64 12.49
N HIS A 282 -0.79 -11.29 12.04
CA HIS A 282 -2.05 -11.69 12.66
C HIS A 282 -2.55 -13.05 12.13
N LEU A 283 -2.51 -13.25 10.81
CA LEU A 283 -3.07 -14.42 10.12
C LEU A 283 -2.08 -15.60 10.01
N GLN A 284 -0.78 -15.31 9.90
CA GLN A 284 0.24 -16.34 9.78
C GLN A 284 0.64 -16.89 11.16
N GLY A 285 1.27 -18.07 11.17
CA GLY A 285 1.65 -18.80 12.39
C GLY A 285 0.45 -19.36 13.16
N ARG A 286 -0.76 -19.30 12.61
CA ARG A 286 -1.99 -19.79 13.26
C ARG A 286 -2.05 -21.30 13.38
N PHE A 287 -1.37 -22.01 12.48
CA PHE A 287 -1.26 -23.48 12.50
C PHE A 287 -0.05 -23.98 13.29
N ASP A 288 0.85 -23.09 13.71
CA ASP A 288 1.94 -23.45 14.63
C ASP A 288 1.45 -23.47 16.08
N THR A 289 2.04 -24.33 16.90
CA THR A 289 1.95 -24.24 18.37
C THR A 289 3.06 -23.33 18.90
N TYR A 290 4.19 -23.92 19.31
CA TYR A 290 5.42 -23.22 19.70
C TYR A 290 6.66 -24.01 19.24
N PRO A 291 7.69 -23.35 18.67
CA PRO A 291 7.75 -21.92 18.35
C PRO A 291 6.75 -21.51 17.25
N LYS A 292 6.30 -20.26 17.27
CA LYS A 292 5.37 -19.69 16.28
C LYS A 292 6.13 -18.81 15.30
N ARG A 293 6.00 -19.08 14.00
CA ARG A 293 6.66 -18.28 12.97
C ARG A 293 6.04 -16.88 12.86
N ARG A 294 6.81 -15.95 12.30
CA ARG A 294 6.32 -14.57 12.05
C ARG A 294 5.48 -14.48 10.79
N GLY A 295 5.85 -15.21 9.74
CA GLY A 295 5.06 -15.33 8.52
C GLY A 295 5.07 -14.12 7.59
N ILE A 296 5.92 -13.10 7.79
CA ILE A 296 6.14 -12.07 6.76
C ILE A 296 7.15 -12.58 5.72
N THR A 297 6.97 -12.22 4.45
CA THR A 297 7.96 -12.51 3.39
C THR A 297 9.35 -11.93 3.68
N ARG A 298 10.33 -12.26 2.84
CA ARG A 298 11.76 -11.95 3.03
C ARG A 298 12.15 -10.52 2.65
N VAL A 299 11.48 -9.54 3.27
CA VAL A 299 11.62 -8.10 3.00
C VAL A 299 13.06 -7.64 3.13
N LYS A 300 13.76 -8.06 4.20
CA LYS A 300 15.16 -7.68 4.44
C LYS A 300 16.06 -8.15 3.30
N GLU A 301 15.96 -9.42 2.94
CA GLU A 301 16.78 -10.01 1.89
C GLU A 301 16.44 -9.42 0.51
N MET A 302 15.18 -9.06 0.26
CA MET A 302 14.77 -8.36 -0.97
C MET A 302 15.43 -6.98 -1.07
N LEU A 303 15.42 -6.19 0.01
CA LEU A 303 16.11 -4.89 0.06
C LEU A 303 17.62 -5.05 -0.19
N GLU A 304 18.27 -6.00 0.49
CA GLU A 304 19.71 -6.29 0.32
C GLU A 304 20.03 -6.78 -1.10
N SER A 305 19.09 -7.43 -1.77
CA SER A 305 19.23 -7.91 -3.15
C SER A 305 18.80 -6.87 -4.20
N GLY A 306 18.34 -5.68 -3.79
CA GLY A 306 17.80 -4.65 -4.66
C GLY A 306 16.58 -5.12 -5.47
N ILE A 307 15.72 -5.92 -4.87
CA ILE A 307 14.39 -6.30 -5.36
C ILE A 307 13.39 -5.29 -4.78
N ASN A 308 12.46 -4.79 -5.59
CA ASN A 308 11.47 -3.82 -5.11
C ASN A 308 10.46 -4.50 -4.17
N VAL A 309 10.40 -4.03 -2.94
CA VAL A 309 9.44 -4.49 -1.93
C VAL A 309 8.87 -3.28 -1.18
N CYS A 310 7.57 -3.31 -0.91
CA CYS A 310 6.86 -2.24 -0.20
C CYS A 310 5.83 -2.82 0.80
N PHE A 311 5.20 -1.94 1.57
CA PHE A 311 4.20 -2.31 2.56
C PHE A 311 2.81 -1.79 2.24
N GLY A 312 1.81 -2.68 2.32
CA GLY A 312 0.38 -2.35 2.32
C GLY A 312 -0.26 -2.51 3.70
N HIS A 313 -1.37 -1.82 3.93
CA HIS A 313 -2.17 -2.01 5.15
C HIS A 313 -3.05 -3.26 5.06
N ASP A 314 -3.46 -3.63 3.83
CA ASP A 314 -4.33 -4.76 3.49
C ASP A 314 -5.77 -4.55 3.94
N ASP A 315 -6.01 -4.64 5.23
CA ASP A 315 -7.35 -4.67 5.76
C ASP A 315 -7.54 -3.60 6.84
N VAL A 316 -8.68 -2.91 6.77
CA VAL A 316 -9.07 -1.89 7.74
C VAL A 316 -10.47 -2.20 8.26
N PHE A 317 -10.53 -2.67 9.50
CA PHE A 317 -11.74 -3.06 10.23
C PHE A 317 -12.65 -3.99 9.41
N ASP A 318 -12.13 -5.15 9.00
CA ASP A 318 -12.79 -6.07 8.07
C ASP A 318 -12.74 -7.55 8.56
N PRO A 319 -13.15 -8.56 7.76
CA PRO A 319 -13.14 -9.98 8.14
C PRO A 319 -11.77 -10.57 8.55
N TRP A 320 -10.66 -9.98 8.11
CA TRP A 320 -9.31 -10.45 8.37
C TRP A 320 -8.56 -9.59 9.38
N TYR A 321 -8.90 -8.29 9.50
CA TYR A 321 -8.23 -7.40 10.45
C TYR A 321 -9.20 -6.51 11.23
N PRO A 322 -9.32 -6.69 12.56
CA PRO A 322 -10.30 -5.98 13.38
C PRO A 322 -9.86 -4.59 13.83
N LEU A 323 -8.75 -4.06 13.32
CA LEU A 323 -8.15 -2.78 13.73
C LEU A 323 -7.88 -1.90 12.49
N GLY A 324 -7.07 -0.86 12.65
CA GLY A 324 -6.55 -0.04 11.56
C GLY A 324 -7.19 1.34 11.51
N THR A 325 -6.36 2.32 11.19
CA THR A 325 -6.76 3.70 10.88
C THR A 325 -6.22 4.14 9.53
N ALA A 326 -5.87 3.17 8.67
CA ALA A 326 -5.25 3.37 7.36
C ALA A 326 -3.97 4.24 7.41
N ASN A 327 -3.11 4.02 8.41
CA ASN A 327 -1.91 4.83 8.66
C ASN A 327 -0.62 4.11 8.25
N MET A 328 0.06 4.60 7.21
CA MET A 328 1.26 3.94 6.67
C MET A 328 2.47 3.95 7.60
N LEU A 329 2.62 4.93 8.50
CA LEU A 329 3.70 4.92 9.50
C LEU A 329 3.50 3.81 10.54
N GLN A 330 2.26 3.43 10.83
CA GLN A 330 1.95 2.29 11.70
C GLN A 330 2.23 0.96 11.01
N VAL A 331 1.88 0.84 9.72
CA VAL A 331 2.24 -0.32 8.89
C VAL A 331 3.76 -0.49 8.86
N LEU A 332 4.47 0.60 8.53
CA LEU A 332 5.93 0.63 8.51
C LEU A 332 6.53 0.23 9.86
N HIS A 333 6.01 0.78 10.96
CA HIS A 333 6.45 0.42 12.30
C HIS A 333 6.38 -1.08 12.55
N MET A 334 5.25 -1.73 12.27
CA MET A 334 5.11 -3.18 12.43
C MET A 334 6.09 -3.93 11.53
N GLY A 335 6.18 -3.54 10.25
CA GLY A 335 7.08 -4.17 9.28
C GLY A 335 8.54 -4.14 9.72
N LEU A 336 9.04 -2.99 10.16
CA LEU A 336 10.43 -2.85 10.61
C LEU A 336 10.74 -3.76 11.82
N HIS A 337 9.83 -3.84 12.79
CA HIS A 337 10.01 -4.70 13.96
C HIS A 337 10.03 -6.19 13.58
N VAL A 338 9.01 -6.66 12.86
CA VAL A 338 8.85 -8.08 12.56
C VAL A 338 9.90 -8.57 11.56
N CYS A 339 10.30 -7.73 10.60
CA CYS A 339 11.40 -8.01 9.66
C CYS A 339 12.80 -7.76 10.25
N GLN A 340 12.89 -7.26 11.48
CA GLN A 340 14.14 -6.90 12.16
C GLN A 340 15.00 -5.91 11.35
N LEU A 341 14.37 -4.92 10.71
CA LEU A 341 15.01 -3.80 10.04
C LEU A 341 15.23 -2.66 11.04
N MET A 342 15.99 -2.95 12.10
CA MET A 342 16.11 -2.11 13.30
C MET A 342 17.42 -1.34 13.40
N GLY A 343 18.33 -1.48 12.44
CA GLY A 343 19.48 -0.60 12.34
C GLY A 343 19.04 0.83 12.04
N TYR A 344 19.76 1.84 12.55
CA TYR A 344 19.38 3.25 12.37
C TYR A 344 19.06 3.62 10.91
N GLY A 345 19.97 3.27 9.99
CA GLY A 345 19.76 3.51 8.55
C GLY A 345 18.55 2.75 8.00
N GLN A 346 18.33 1.50 8.42
CA GLN A 346 17.17 0.71 7.98
C GLN A 346 15.84 1.34 8.42
N ILE A 347 15.78 1.87 9.64
CA ILE A 347 14.59 2.57 10.14
C ILE A 347 14.41 3.89 9.40
N ASN A 348 15.48 4.67 9.22
CA ASN A 348 15.44 5.95 8.53
C ASN A 348 14.97 5.80 7.07
N ASP A 349 15.51 4.82 6.37
CA ASP A 349 15.19 4.53 4.97
C ASP A 349 13.84 3.80 4.82
N GLY A 350 13.23 3.41 5.93
CA GLY A 350 11.93 2.73 5.97
C GLY A 350 10.82 3.49 5.26
N LEU A 351 10.89 4.83 5.17
CA LEU A 351 9.91 5.62 4.41
C LEU A 351 9.81 5.19 2.94
N ASN A 352 10.88 4.66 2.35
CA ASN A 352 10.86 4.16 0.97
C ASN A 352 9.82 3.04 0.77
N LEU A 353 9.62 2.20 1.79
CA LEU A 353 8.68 1.05 1.77
C LEU A 353 7.21 1.49 1.69
N ILE A 354 6.90 2.75 1.99
CA ILE A 354 5.53 3.32 1.97
C ILE A 354 5.43 4.55 1.06
N THR A 355 6.46 4.81 0.25
CA THR A 355 6.52 5.91 -0.72
C THR A 355 7.04 5.40 -2.07
N HIS A 356 8.33 5.54 -2.35
CA HIS A 356 8.94 5.26 -3.66
C HIS A 356 8.79 3.81 -4.12
N HIS A 357 8.96 2.83 -3.22
CA HIS A 357 8.81 1.42 -3.58
C HIS A 357 7.36 1.08 -3.92
N SER A 358 6.40 1.63 -3.17
CA SER A 358 4.97 1.48 -3.43
C SER A 358 4.55 2.19 -4.73
N ALA A 359 5.09 3.39 -5.01
CA ALA A 359 4.84 4.10 -6.27
C ALA A 359 5.33 3.29 -7.50
N ARG A 360 6.49 2.64 -7.37
CA ARG A 360 7.00 1.70 -8.38
C ARG A 360 6.09 0.49 -8.55
N THR A 361 5.61 -0.10 -7.46
CA THR A 361 4.63 -1.21 -7.49
C THR A 361 3.33 -0.83 -8.21
N LEU A 362 2.89 0.42 -8.06
CA LEU A 362 1.71 0.96 -8.73
C LEU A 362 1.97 1.37 -10.19
N ASN A 363 3.23 1.30 -10.65
CA ASN A 363 3.68 1.78 -11.94
C ASN A 363 3.29 3.25 -12.21
N LEU A 364 3.42 4.10 -11.18
CA LEU A 364 3.10 5.53 -11.28
C LEU A 364 4.10 6.26 -12.18
N GLN A 365 3.59 7.15 -13.04
CA GLN A 365 4.40 7.90 -14.01
C GLN A 365 4.75 9.32 -13.55
N ASP A 366 3.99 9.87 -12.59
CA ASP A 366 4.16 11.22 -12.03
C ASP A 366 4.16 11.14 -10.50
N TYR A 367 5.34 10.86 -9.93
CA TYR A 367 5.53 10.69 -8.50
C TYR A 367 6.96 11.07 -8.09
N GLY A 368 7.10 11.79 -6.98
CA GLY A 368 8.39 12.22 -6.42
C GLY A 368 8.57 13.74 -6.43
N ILE A 369 9.45 14.23 -5.55
CA ILE A 369 9.81 15.64 -5.47
C ILE A 369 10.87 15.93 -6.54
N ALA A 370 10.41 16.21 -7.76
CA ALA A 370 11.26 16.51 -8.90
C ALA A 370 10.63 17.59 -9.78
N ALA A 371 11.44 18.44 -10.41
CA ALA A 371 10.95 19.45 -11.33
C ALA A 371 10.19 18.80 -12.51
N GLY A 372 9.03 19.36 -12.86
CA GLY A 372 8.14 18.86 -13.90
C GLY A 372 7.01 17.95 -13.42
N ASN A 373 7.18 17.30 -12.26
CA ASN A 373 6.13 16.51 -11.63
C ASN A 373 4.98 17.38 -11.10
N SER A 374 3.81 16.78 -10.93
CA SER A 374 2.71 17.42 -10.19
C SER A 374 3.15 17.80 -8.78
N ALA A 375 2.63 18.92 -8.27
CA ALA A 375 2.88 19.40 -6.92
C ALA A 375 2.07 18.60 -5.89
N ASN A 376 2.39 17.31 -5.81
CA ASN A 376 1.83 16.33 -4.90
C ASN A 376 2.91 16.00 -3.87
N LEU A 377 2.70 16.41 -2.63
CA LEU A 377 3.67 16.25 -1.54
C LEU A 377 2.97 16.30 -0.18
N ILE A 378 3.64 15.77 0.83
CA ILE A 378 3.19 15.86 2.23
C ILE A 378 4.32 16.40 3.10
N ILE A 379 3.94 17.05 4.19
CA ILE A 379 4.87 17.58 5.20
C ILE A 379 4.68 16.79 6.49
N LEU A 380 5.77 16.23 7.01
CA LEU A 380 5.81 15.56 8.30
C LEU A 380 6.54 16.46 9.31
N PRO A 381 5.99 16.66 10.53
CA PRO A 381 6.61 17.49 11.56
C PRO A 381 7.73 16.71 12.28
N ALA A 382 8.73 16.26 11.52
CA ALA A 382 9.85 15.43 11.95
C ALA A 382 11.11 15.74 11.13
N GLU A 383 12.28 15.45 11.71
CA GLU A 383 13.56 15.83 11.12
C GLU A 383 14.01 14.89 9.99
N ASN A 384 13.65 13.62 10.08
CA ASN A 384 14.04 12.57 9.15
C ASN A 384 13.10 11.36 9.30
N GLY A 385 13.31 10.31 8.50
CA GLY A 385 12.47 9.11 8.52
C GLY A 385 12.50 8.39 9.86
N PHE A 386 13.65 8.36 10.53
CA PHE A 386 13.79 7.74 11.85
C PHE A 386 12.89 8.44 12.88
N ASP A 387 12.94 9.76 12.95
CA ASP A 387 12.15 10.54 13.91
C ASP A 387 10.65 10.51 13.59
N ALA A 388 10.28 10.58 12.31
CA ALA A 388 8.90 10.46 11.85
C ALA A 388 8.27 9.12 12.30
N LEU A 389 9.02 8.02 12.07
CA LEU A 389 8.62 6.68 12.48
C LEU A 389 8.55 6.54 14.00
N ARG A 390 9.61 6.94 14.72
CA ARG A 390 9.71 6.78 16.17
C ARG A 390 8.58 7.48 16.92
N ARG A 391 8.21 8.71 16.52
CA ARG A 391 7.15 9.49 17.17
C ARG A 391 5.76 9.23 16.60
N GLN A 392 5.63 8.45 15.53
CA GLN A 392 4.36 8.22 14.82
C GLN A 392 3.68 9.55 14.48
N VAL A 393 4.43 10.46 13.86
CA VAL A 393 3.94 11.82 13.59
C VAL A 393 2.74 11.82 12.64
N PRO A 394 1.77 12.74 12.80
CA PRO A 394 0.73 12.94 11.81
C PRO A 394 1.28 13.63 10.55
N VAL A 395 0.52 13.56 9.46
CA VAL A 395 0.78 14.43 8.29
C VAL A 395 0.35 15.85 8.63
N ARG A 396 1.31 16.78 8.69
CA ARG A 396 1.04 18.18 9.01
C ARG A 396 0.24 18.86 7.92
N TYR A 397 0.62 18.62 6.66
CA TYR A 397 -0.06 19.09 5.45
C TYR A 397 0.04 18.04 4.35
N SER A 398 -1.04 17.86 3.60
CA SER A 398 -1.08 17.13 2.33
C SER A 398 -1.44 18.10 1.22
N VAL A 399 -0.59 18.17 0.20
CA VAL A 399 -0.72 19.06 -0.96
C VAL A 399 -0.90 18.21 -2.21
N ARG A 400 -1.90 18.53 -3.04
CA ARG A 400 -2.15 17.89 -4.34
C ARG A 400 -2.43 18.96 -5.39
N GLY A 401 -1.73 18.89 -6.52
CA GLY A 401 -1.80 19.92 -7.57
C GLY A 401 -1.54 21.34 -7.04
N GLY A 402 -0.64 21.48 -6.05
CA GLY A 402 -0.29 22.76 -5.44
C GLY A 402 -1.34 23.34 -4.48
N LYS A 403 -2.32 22.54 -4.04
CA LYS A 403 -3.37 22.96 -3.10
C LYS A 403 -3.36 22.06 -1.87
N VAL A 404 -3.52 22.64 -0.69
CA VAL A 404 -3.70 21.88 0.56
C VAL A 404 -5.03 21.14 0.50
N ILE A 405 -5.00 19.82 0.67
CA ILE A 405 -6.19 18.94 0.70
C ILE A 405 -6.46 18.34 2.09
N ALA A 406 -5.44 18.29 2.95
CA ALA A 406 -5.57 17.89 4.35
C ALA A 406 -4.53 18.62 5.21
N SER A 407 -4.87 18.83 6.49
CA SER A 407 -3.94 19.36 7.48
C SER A 407 -4.29 18.83 8.86
N THR A 408 -3.28 18.55 9.67
CA THR A 408 -3.44 18.20 11.07
C THR A 408 -2.75 19.23 11.95
N GLN A 409 -3.47 19.77 12.92
CA GLN A 409 -2.85 20.45 14.05
C GLN A 409 -2.34 19.39 15.03
N PRO A 410 -1.02 19.28 15.30
CA PRO A 410 -0.51 18.29 16.23
C PRO A 410 -1.07 18.46 17.63
N ALA A 411 -1.15 17.36 18.38
CA ALA A 411 -1.51 17.40 19.79
C ALA A 411 -0.50 18.23 20.60
N GLN A 412 -0.98 18.84 21.68
CA GLN A 412 -0.16 19.54 22.66
C GLN A 412 -0.26 18.80 23.99
N THR A 413 0.85 18.25 24.47
CA THR A 413 0.92 17.53 25.74
C THR A 413 1.65 18.40 26.76
N THR A 414 1.00 18.64 27.90
CA THR A 414 1.58 19.38 29.03
C THR A 414 1.60 18.48 30.26
N VAL A 415 2.74 18.42 30.94
CA VAL A 415 2.85 17.81 32.28
C VAL A 415 2.88 18.93 33.32
N TYR A 416 2.16 18.74 34.43
CA TYR A 416 2.07 19.72 35.50
C TYR A 416 2.98 19.31 36.67
N LEU A 417 4.27 19.68 36.58
CA LEU A 417 5.27 19.49 37.63
C LEU A 417 5.30 20.73 38.56
N GLU A 418 6.46 21.08 39.14
CA GLU A 418 6.60 22.35 39.87
C GLU A 418 6.30 23.56 38.96
N GLN A 419 6.60 23.44 37.67
CA GLN A 419 6.16 24.32 36.60
C GLN A 419 5.56 23.46 35.47
N PRO A 420 4.59 23.99 34.69
CA PRO A 420 4.10 23.30 33.50
C PRO A 420 5.20 23.15 32.44
N GLU A 421 5.35 21.95 31.90
CA GLU A 421 6.31 21.64 30.84
C GLU A 421 5.61 21.04 29.62
N ALA A 422 5.96 21.52 28.43
CA ALA A 422 5.49 20.97 27.17
C ALA A 422 6.33 19.75 26.78
N ILE A 423 5.67 18.65 26.40
CA ILE A 423 6.32 17.40 26.00
C ILE A 423 6.04 17.13 24.52
N ASP A 424 7.10 17.14 23.71
CA ASP A 424 7.04 16.88 22.26
C ASP A 424 7.67 15.53 21.86
N TYR A 425 8.21 14.81 22.84
CA TYR A 425 8.86 13.51 22.71
C TYR A 425 10.09 13.50 21.78
N LYS A 426 10.70 14.65 21.49
CA LYS A 426 11.96 14.75 20.73
C LYS A 426 13.18 14.33 21.57
N ARG A 427 14.32 14.14 20.92
CA ARG A 427 15.61 13.85 21.55
C ARG A 427 16.77 14.33 20.69
#